data_AF-A0A1Z2L3X0-F1
#
_entry.id   AF-A0A1Z2L3X0-F1
#
_cell.length_a   1.000
_cell.length_b   1.000
_cell.length_c   1.000
_cell.angle_alpha   90.00
_cell.angle_beta   90.00
_cell.angle_gamma   90.00
#
_symmetry.space_group_name_H-M   'P 1'
#
loop_
_entity.id
_entity.type
_entity.pdbx_description
1 polymer ?
#
loop_
_entity_poly.entity_id
_entity_poly.type
_entity_poly.pdbx_seq_one_letter_code
_entity_poly.pdbx_strand_id
1 'polypeptide(L)'
;MTLTTAPRSTGGAADPWAPDRSEARPEARFPVPAVDLLGCAVHSAAGPGLAALGAALEGRGPAVADAADRPAAPGDVPYPPLDVRPAAGFDPAAVLGRKGLSRLTRTDLLGVATCTEALEAAGGPGGLNGLAGPDGSAVAGETGVVLGSALGSASAVAEFTRDTLVQERPYLVNPSAFPSTLMNSAASRAAIRHGLTGLNATVSGGPLASLHALRYARNALVRGHARQLLVGGVEELSPHGAWAWHRAGALAPGTALGEGCAVFVTRLAAGPGPAAGPAPLARLLACDIGSAGPEAGPLGVARRLADCVRGALARSGVAPEDVAVAAVGAAGRRGWAAVEERGLRLAFGPGPEPRRLRVQPVLGETHSAGGALQLAAVLARWQQPAAAAEGAAVITSVGPDGSVGCAVVVRPESA
;
A
#
# COMPACT_ATOMS: atom_id res chain seq x y z
N MET A 1 -1.69 44.57 -33.33
CA MET A 1 -0.84 44.18 -32.19
C MET A 1 -0.37 42.75 -32.45
N THR A 2 0.72 42.63 -33.21
CA THR A 2 1.31 41.36 -33.65
C THR A 2 2.37 40.98 -32.62
N LEU A 3 2.16 39.88 -31.89
CA LEU A 3 3.12 39.35 -30.92
C LEU A 3 4.12 38.47 -31.67
N THR A 4 5.34 39.00 -31.83
CA THR A 4 6.50 38.27 -32.34
C THR A 4 7.01 37.34 -31.23
N THR A 5 6.89 36.02 -31.42
CA THR A 5 7.52 35.02 -30.54
C THR A 5 8.96 34.77 -31.00
N ALA A 6 9.93 35.18 -30.19
CA ALA A 6 11.33 34.79 -30.37
C ALA A 6 11.51 33.28 -30.04
N PRO A 7 12.32 32.53 -30.81
CA PRO A 7 12.61 31.14 -30.49
C PRO A 7 13.49 31.05 -29.24
N ARG A 8 13.02 30.32 -28.22
CA ARG A 8 13.85 29.93 -27.07
C ARG A 8 14.93 28.95 -27.54
N SER A 9 16.18 29.24 -27.20
CA SER A 9 17.30 28.32 -27.41
C SER A 9 17.06 27.04 -26.62
N THR A 10 17.09 25.90 -27.29
CA THR A 10 17.20 24.58 -26.67
C THR A 10 18.65 24.37 -26.27
N GLY A 11 19.06 25.00 -25.15
CA GLY A 11 20.21 24.54 -24.40
C GLY A 11 19.92 23.10 -23.95
N GLY A 12 20.82 22.17 -24.26
CA GLY A 12 20.65 20.74 -23.99
C GLY A 12 20.45 20.46 -22.50
N ALA A 13 19.20 20.39 -22.06
CA ALA A 13 18.86 19.74 -20.81
C ALA A 13 18.98 18.23 -21.07
N ALA A 14 19.99 17.60 -20.48
CA ALA A 14 20.04 16.14 -20.40
C ALA A 14 18.72 15.66 -19.78
N ASP A 15 18.12 14.62 -20.35
CA ASP A 15 16.95 13.98 -19.75
C ASP A 15 17.34 13.54 -18.33
N PRO A 16 16.74 14.09 -17.26
CA PRO A 16 17.08 13.72 -15.88
C PRO A 16 16.78 12.24 -15.59
N TRP A 17 16.06 11.57 -16.49
CA TRP A 17 15.71 10.15 -16.40
C TRP A 17 16.45 9.27 -17.41
N ALA A 18 17.45 9.80 -18.13
CA ALA A 18 18.28 8.99 -19.00
C ALA A 18 19.01 7.93 -18.15
N PRO A 19 18.79 6.62 -18.39
CA PRO A 19 19.47 5.59 -17.62
C PRO A 19 20.97 5.68 -17.88
N ASP A 20 21.78 5.75 -16.82
CA ASP A 20 23.22 5.62 -16.95
C ASP A 20 23.54 4.22 -17.49
N ARG A 21 24.08 4.17 -18.70
CA ARG A 21 24.41 2.92 -19.40
C ARG A 21 25.86 2.47 -19.14
N SER A 22 26.61 3.21 -18.32
CA SER A 22 28.05 3.00 -18.12
C SER A 22 28.41 2.07 -16.97
N GLU A 23 27.47 1.75 -16.07
CA GLU A 23 27.72 0.79 -14.99
C GLU A 23 27.40 -0.65 -15.45
N ALA A 24 28.43 -1.50 -15.44
CA ALA A 24 28.27 -2.93 -15.61
C ALA A 24 27.29 -3.44 -14.55
N ARG A 25 26.14 -4.00 -14.99
CA ARG A 25 25.19 -4.62 -14.06
C ARG A 25 25.93 -5.72 -13.30
N PRO A 26 26.04 -5.61 -11.97
CA PRO A 26 26.67 -6.67 -11.21
C PRO A 26 25.89 -7.98 -11.36
N GLU A 27 26.55 -9.12 -11.10
CA GLU A 27 25.91 -10.44 -11.14
C GLU A 27 24.60 -10.43 -10.35
N ALA A 28 23.49 -10.45 -11.09
CA ALA A 28 22.16 -10.30 -10.52
C ALA A 28 21.74 -11.64 -9.92
N ARG A 29 21.59 -11.66 -8.60
CA ARG A 29 21.20 -12.86 -7.85
C ARG A 29 19.83 -13.41 -8.23
N PHE A 30 18.92 -12.53 -8.65
CA PHE A 30 17.62 -12.91 -9.18
C PHE A 30 17.56 -12.60 -10.67
N PRO A 31 16.73 -13.31 -11.46
CA PRO A 31 16.54 -13.04 -12.89
C PRO A 31 15.93 -11.66 -13.17
N VAL A 32 15.42 -10.98 -12.14
CA VAL A 32 14.78 -9.66 -12.20
C VAL A 32 15.41 -8.68 -11.23
N PRO A 33 15.41 -7.37 -11.54
CA PRO A 33 15.84 -6.37 -10.58
C PRO A 33 14.93 -6.37 -9.35
N ALA A 34 15.55 -6.43 -8.16
CA ALA A 34 14.87 -6.40 -6.89
C ALA A 34 14.65 -4.95 -6.43
N VAL A 35 13.56 -4.71 -5.70
CA VAL A 35 13.29 -3.44 -5.02
C VAL A 35 13.42 -3.68 -3.51
N ASP A 36 14.36 -2.98 -2.88
CA ASP A 36 14.58 -3.02 -1.44
C ASP A 36 13.45 -2.27 -0.72
N LEU A 37 12.92 -2.85 0.37
CA LEU A 37 12.05 -2.16 1.33
C LEU A 37 12.93 -1.71 2.51
N LEU A 38 13.21 -0.42 2.66
CA LEU A 38 14.19 0.11 3.61
C LEU A 38 13.59 0.54 4.95
N GLY A 39 12.34 1.00 4.94
CA GLY A 39 11.61 1.45 6.10
C GLY A 39 10.14 1.06 5.98
N CYS A 40 9.45 0.91 7.10
CA CYS A 40 8.04 0.56 7.15
C CYS A 40 7.37 1.24 8.33
N ALA A 41 6.19 1.81 8.09
CA ALA A 41 5.27 2.22 9.14
C ALA A 41 3.89 1.65 8.89
N VAL A 42 3.14 1.45 9.98
CA VAL A 42 1.83 0.78 9.96
C VAL A 42 0.93 1.43 11.01
N HIS A 43 -0.29 1.78 10.62
CA HIS A 43 -1.40 2.01 11.55
C HIS A 43 -2.55 1.07 11.19
N SER A 44 -3.02 0.31 12.17
CA SER A 44 -4.04 -0.71 11.97
C SER A 44 -4.78 -1.01 13.26
N ALA A 45 -5.82 -1.84 13.22
CA ALA A 45 -6.54 -2.27 14.43
C ALA A 45 -5.70 -3.08 15.41
N ALA A 46 -4.53 -3.60 14.99
CA ALA A 46 -3.57 -4.23 15.89
C ALA A 46 -2.76 -3.22 16.73
N GLY A 47 -2.80 -1.94 16.37
CA GLY A 47 -1.94 -0.89 16.92
C GLY A 47 -0.89 -0.39 15.90
N PRO A 48 -0.05 0.57 16.32
CA PRO A 48 1.00 1.13 15.48
C PRO A 48 2.22 0.19 15.35
N GLY A 49 2.77 0.11 14.14
CA GLY A 49 4.03 -0.56 13.84
C GLY A 49 3.95 -2.09 13.69
N LEU A 50 5.07 -2.67 13.21
CA LEU A 50 5.18 -4.10 12.93
C LEU A 50 5.13 -4.97 14.19
N ALA A 51 5.65 -4.48 15.33
CA ALA A 51 5.66 -5.23 16.58
C ALA A 51 4.23 -5.50 17.10
N ALA A 52 3.38 -4.47 17.11
CA ALA A 52 1.97 -4.59 17.52
C ALA A 52 1.20 -5.52 16.58
N LEU A 53 1.41 -5.35 15.26
CA LEU A 53 0.82 -6.23 14.25
C LEU A 53 1.25 -7.70 14.42
N GLY A 54 2.54 -7.95 14.63
CA GLY A 54 3.09 -9.30 14.81
C GLY A 54 2.53 -9.98 16.06
N ALA A 55 2.49 -9.26 17.19
CA ALA A 55 1.92 -9.77 18.43
C ALA A 55 0.44 -10.14 18.25
N ALA A 56 -0.36 -9.25 17.65
CA ALA A 56 -1.79 -9.49 17.44
C ALA A 56 -2.06 -10.69 16.52
N LEU A 57 -1.22 -10.91 15.49
CA LEU A 57 -1.32 -12.08 14.59
C LEU A 57 -0.99 -13.41 15.28
N GLU A 58 -0.33 -13.38 16.43
CA GLU A 58 -0.08 -14.55 17.28
C GLU A 58 -1.13 -14.70 18.40
N GLY A 59 -2.19 -13.90 18.37
CA GLY A 59 -3.20 -13.85 19.42
C GLY A 59 -2.75 -13.10 20.68
N ARG A 60 -1.61 -12.39 20.61
CA ARG A 60 -1.04 -11.59 21.69
C ARG A 60 -1.33 -10.10 21.42
N GLY A 61 -2.50 -9.60 21.80
CA GLY A 61 -2.86 -8.21 21.52
C GLY A 61 -4.25 -7.85 22.04
N PRO A 62 -4.69 -6.59 21.88
CA PRO A 62 -6.03 -6.20 22.31
C PRO A 62 -7.07 -7.02 21.54
N ALA A 63 -7.92 -7.75 22.28
CA ALA A 63 -8.95 -8.62 21.70
C ALA A 63 -10.05 -7.82 20.97
N VAL A 64 -10.25 -6.57 21.38
CA VAL A 64 -11.33 -5.68 20.94
C VAL A 64 -10.76 -4.28 20.72
N ALA A 65 -11.16 -3.64 19.62
CA ALA A 65 -10.81 -2.23 19.37
C ALA A 65 -11.55 -1.32 20.36
N ASP A 66 -10.88 -0.29 20.89
CA ASP A 66 -11.51 0.66 21.81
C ASP A 66 -12.58 1.46 21.05
N ALA A 67 -13.73 1.69 21.68
CA ALA A 67 -14.74 2.60 21.15
C ALA A 67 -14.18 4.02 20.94
N ALA A 68 -13.19 4.42 21.75
CA ALA A 68 -12.49 5.69 21.64
C ALA A 68 -11.67 5.83 20.34
N ASP A 69 -11.21 4.72 19.76
CA ASP A 69 -10.42 4.74 18.52
C ASP A 69 -11.31 4.93 17.27
N ARG A 70 -12.63 4.73 17.40
CA ARG A 70 -13.57 4.84 16.29
C ARG A 70 -13.64 6.28 15.78
N PRO A 71 -13.41 6.54 14.48
CA PRO A 71 -13.59 7.87 13.91
C PRO A 71 -15.01 8.39 14.18
N ALA A 72 -15.11 9.65 14.62
CA ALA A 72 -16.37 10.28 14.96
C ALA A 72 -17.36 10.25 13.78
N ALA A 73 -18.63 10.00 14.09
CA ALA A 73 -19.71 10.04 13.12
C ALA A 73 -20.43 11.40 13.15
N PRO A 74 -20.82 11.98 12.00
CA PRO A 74 -21.78 13.07 11.96
C PRO A 74 -23.08 12.65 12.69
N GLY A 75 -23.71 13.58 13.41
CA GLY A 75 -24.89 13.27 14.22
C GLY A 75 -26.08 12.74 13.40
N ASP A 76 -26.19 13.14 12.13
CA ASP A 76 -27.21 12.69 11.19
C ASP A 76 -26.80 11.44 10.38
N VAL A 77 -25.55 10.97 10.50
CA VAL A 77 -25.04 9.78 9.80
C VAL A 77 -24.32 8.86 10.80
N PRO A 78 -25.06 8.15 11.68
CA PRO A 78 -24.46 7.18 12.59
C PRO A 78 -23.91 5.97 11.82
N TYR A 79 -23.02 5.20 12.45
CA TYR A 79 -22.58 3.91 11.90
C TYR A 79 -23.76 2.92 11.81
N PRO A 80 -23.80 2.05 10.78
CA PRO A 80 -24.76 0.94 10.72
C PRO A 80 -24.47 -0.11 11.82
N PRO A 81 -25.38 -1.07 12.05
CA PRO A 81 -25.14 -2.21 12.93
C PRO A 81 -24.13 -3.19 12.29
N LEU A 82 -22.87 -2.76 12.22
CA LEU A 82 -21.75 -3.46 11.64
C LEU A 82 -20.57 -3.39 12.61
N ASP A 83 -19.91 -4.52 12.83
CA ASP A 83 -18.68 -4.54 13.60
C ASP A 83 -17.59 -3.75 12.86
N VAL A 84 -16.84 -2.94 13.60
CA VAL A 84 -15.76 -2.11 13.03
C VAL A 84 -14.46 -2.28 13.80
N ARG A 85 -13.35 -2.12 13.10
CA ARG A 85 -11.97 -2.26 13.60
C ARG A 85 -11.19 -0.99 13.24
N PRO A 86 -11.33 0.11 14.01
CA PRO A 86 -10.54 1.32 13.81
C PRO A 86 -9.04 1.07 14.06
N ALA A 87 -8.18 1.95 13.56
CA ALA A 87 -6.76 1.93 13.86
C ALA A 87 -6.53 2.22 15.35
N ALA A 88 -6.04 1.22 16.10
CA ALA A 88 -5.96 1.27 17.55
C ALA A 88 -4.85 2.20 18.03
N GLY A 89 -5.15 3.08 18.98
CA GLY A 89 -4.19 4.03 19.55
C GLY A 89 -3.63 5.04 18.55
N PHE A 90 -4.34 5.29 17.44
CA PHE A 90 -3.86 6.22 16.42
C PHE A 90 -4.03 7.68 16.86
N ASP A 91 -2.92 8.31 17.24
CA ASP A 91 -2.85 9.74 17.56
C ASP A 91 -2.09 10.52 16.47
N PRO A 92 -2.80 11.15 15.51
CA PRO A 92 -2.14 11.93 14.47
C PRO A 92 -1.46 13.19 15.02
N ALA A 93 -1.82 13.69 16.20
CA ALA A 93 -1.17 14.87 16.78
C ALA A 93 0.21 14.56 17.33
N ALA A 94 0.46 13.33 17.79
CA ALA A 94 1.77 12.87 18.20
C ALA A 94 2.77 12.85 17.02
N VAL A 95 2.29 12.54 15.81
CA VAL A 95 3.13 12.42 14.60
C VAL A 95 3.20 13.73 13.81
N LEU A 96 2.05 14.37 13.58
CA LEU A 96 1.91 15.51 12.67
C LEU A 96 1.87 16.87 13.40
N GLY A 97 1.82 16.87 14.73
CA GLY A 97 1.54 18.06 15.53
C GLY A 97 0.09 18.55 15.38
N ARG A 98 -0.35 19.44 16.28
CA ARG A 98 -1.76 19.83 16.41
C ARG A 98 -2.28 20.77 15.32
N LYS A 99 -1.39 21.51 14.64
CA LYS A 99 -1.79 22.61 13.75
C LYS A 99 -2.37 22.06 12.45
N GLY A 100 -3.63 22.41 12.17
CA GLY A 100 -4.27 22.14 10.88
C GLY A 100 -4.88 20.75 10.70
N LEU A 101 -4.80 19.87 11.71
CA LEU A 101 -5.36 18.51 11.64
C LEU A 101 -6.87 18.48 11.39
N SER A 102 -7.60 19.48 11.89
CA SER A 102 -9.05 19.59 11.69
C SER A 102 -9.47 19.79 10.23
N ARG A 103 -8.53 20.08 9.32
CA ARG A 103 -8.76 20.21 7.87
C ARG A 103 -8.39 18.94 7.10
N LEU A 104 -7.93 17.90 7.80
CA LEU A 104 -7.50 16.63 7.23
C LEU A 104 -8.61 15.59 7.39
N THR A 105 -8.83 14.79 6.36
CA THR A 105 -9.74 13.64 6.43
C THR A 105 -9.09 12.49 7.20
N ARG A 106 -9.85 11.44 7.52
CA ARG A 106 -9.28 10.23 8.14
C ARG A 106 -8.24 9.59 7.22
N THR A 107 -8.51 9.51 5.92
CA THR A 107 -7.55 9.05 4.90
C THR A 107 -6.27 9.89 4.90
N ASP A 108 -6.39 11.22 4.97
CA ASP A 108 -5.21 12.11 5.01
C ASP A 108 -4.40 11.94 6.28
N LEU A 109 -5.06 11.86 7.43
CA LEU A 109 -4.40 11.69 8.72
C LEU A 109 -3.61 10.37 8.73
N LEU A 110 -4.24 9.26 8.37
CA LEU A 110 -3.59 7.95 8.29
C LEU A 110 -2.44 7.96 7.28
N GLY A 111 -2.69 8.43 6.06
CA GLY A 111 -1.69 8.40 4.99
C GLY A 111 -0.49 9.28 5.28
N VAL A 112 -0.70 10.52 5.73
CA VAL A 112 0.40 11.47 6.00
C VAL A 112 1.18 11.06 7.24
N ALA A 113 0.53 10.59 8.30
CA ALA A 113 1.22 10.09 9.50
C ALA A 113 2.07 8.87 9.16
N THR A 114 1.51 7.87 8.48
CA THR A 114 2.25 6.65 8.10
C THR A 114 3.40 6.96 7.16
N CYS A 115 3.24 7.87 6.19
CA CYS A 115 4.36 8.33 5.35
C CYS A 115 5.46 9.00 6.17
N THR A 116 5.10 9.80 7.18
CA THR A 116 6.06 10.49 8.06
C THR A 116 6.89 9.49 8.84
N GLU A 117 6.23 8.56 9.54
CA GLU A 117 6.90 7.51 10.32
C GLU A 117 7.73 6.56 9.43
N ALA A 118 7.27 6.26 8.20
CA ALA A 118 8.02 5.41 7.28
C ALA A 118 9.33 6.07 6.83
N LEU A 119 9.32 7.39 6.58
CA LEU A 119 10.53 8.16 6.30
C LEU A 119 11.47 8.16 7.51
N GLU A 120 10.93 8.37 8.71
CA GLU A 120 11.70 8.34 9.96
C GLU A 120 12.35 6.97 10.20
N ALA A 121 11.60 5.89 9.98
CA ALA A 121 12.09 4.51 10.08
C ALA A 121 13.22 4.20 9.09
N ALA A 122 13.29 4.92 7.97
CA ALA A 122 14.38 4.83 6.99
C ALA A 122 15.58 5.76 7.28
N GLY A 123 15.63 6.38 8.47
CA GLY A 123 16.70 7.31 8.86
C GLY A 123 16.34 8.80 8.71
N GLY A 124 15.06 9.12 8.48
CA GLY A 124 14.56 10.48 8.32
C GLY A 124 15.04 11.18 7.04
N PRO A 125 14.70 12.47 6.85
CA PRO A 125 15.13 13.21 5.66
C PRO A 125 16.67 13.23 5.50
N GLY A 126 17.42 13.22 6.61
CA GLY A 126 18.88 13.16 6.63
C GLY A 126 19.48 11.82 6.22
N GLY A 127 18.85 10.69 6.58
CA GLY A 127 19.25 9.35 6.12
C GLY A 127 18.92 9.10 4.64
N LEU A 128 17.93 9.83 4.12
CA LEU A 128 17.57 9.84 2.70
C LEU A 128 18.44 10.82 1.88
N ASN A 129 18.93 11.90 2.50
CA ASN A 129 19.87 12.86 1.92
C ASN A 129 21.36 12.47 2.11
N GLY A 130 21.66 11.43 2.89
CA GLY A 130 23.02 10.92 3.15
C GLY A 130 23.64 10.12 2.01
N LEU A 131 22.90 9.92 0.93
CA LEU A 131 23.38 9.33 -0.32
C LEU A 131 23.24 10.40 -1.40
N ALA A 132 24.12 11.40 -1.37
CA ALA A 132 24.28 12.28 -2.51
C ALA A 132 24.35 11.43 -3.79
N GLY A 133 23.67 11.85 -4.85
CA GLY A 133 24.04 11.37 -6.18
C GLY A 133 25.56 11.56 -6.38
N PRO A 134 26.19 10.87 -7.34
CA PRO A 134 27.62 11.06 -7.62
C PRO A 134 28.03 12.52 -7.87
N ASP A 135 27.06 13.43 -8.05
CA ASP A 135 27.18 14.87 -8.26
C ASP A 135 26.92 15.77 -7.02
N GLY A 136 26.56 15.22 -5.85
CA GLY A 136 26.27 16.04 -4.66
C GLY A 136 24.85 16.63 -4.58
N SER A 137 23.93 16.23 -5.46
CA SER A 137 22.55 16.75 -5.46
C SER A 137 21.65 16.14 -4.35
N ALA A 138 20.71 16.94 -3.83
CA ALA A 138 19.83 16.55 -2.72
C ALA A 138 18.70 15.59 -3.16
N VAL A 139 18.65 14.40 -2.55
CA VAL A 139 17.67 13.32 -2.83
C VAL A 139 16.21 13.70 -2.51
N ALA A 140 15.98 14.71 -1.68
CA ALA A 140 14.65 15.28 -1.46
C ALA A 140 13.95 15.68 -2.79
N GLY A 141 14.73 16.07 -3.81
CA GLY A 141 14.26 16.40 -5.16
C GLY A 141 13.63 15.23 -5.94
N GLU A 142 13.91 13.98 -5.52
CA GLU A 142 13.67 12.78 -6.34
C GLU A 142 12.88 11.68 -5.62
N THR A 143 12.64 11.84 -4.32
CA THR A 143 11.76 10.94 -3.57
C THR A 143 10.31 11.22 -3.96
N GLY A 144 9.57 10.17 -4.29
CA GLY A 144 8.15 10.23 -4.64
C GLY A 144 7.24 9.50 -3.66
N VAL A 145 5.93 9.54 -3.93
CA VAL A 145 4.87 8.91 -3.15
C VAL A 145 3.89 8.19 -4.10
N VAL A 146 3.61 6.91 -3.83
CA VAL A 146 2.63 6.09 -4.55
C VAL A 146 1.73 5.39 -3.55
N LEU A 147 0.50 5.86 -3.36
CA LEU A 147 -0.45 5.23 -2.44
C LEU A 147 -1.57 4.51 -3.19
N GLY A 148 -1.93 3.31 -2.72
CA GLY A 148 -3.16 2.64 -3.09
C GLY A 148 -4.33 3.17 -2.27
N SER A 149 -5.40 3.63 -2.93
CA SER A 149 -6.67 3.98 -2.28
C SER A 149 -7.82 3.75 -3.25
N ALA A 150 -8.94 3.20 -2.79
CA ALA A 150 -10.09 2.95 -3.67
C ALA A 150 -10.89 4.22 -3.96
N LEU A 151 -11.22 4.99 -2.92
CA LEU A 151 -12.10 6.17 -2.99
C LEU A 151 -11.48 7.45 -2.43
N GLY A 152 -10.30 7.39 -1.82
CA GLY A 152 -9.80 8.51 -1.01
C GLY A 152 -10.58 8.61 0.29
N SER A 153 -11.21 9.76 0.56
CA SER A 153 -12.10 9.92 1.71
C SER A 153 -13.57 9.84 1.29
N ALA A 154 -14.21 8.72 1.59
CA ALA A 154 -15.63 8.50 1.31
C ALA A 154 -16.50 9.51 2.08
N SER A 155 -16.11 9.84 3.31
CA SER A 155 -16.77 10.87 4.11
C SER A 155 -16.69 12.26 3.48
N ALA A 156 -15.50 12.71 3.08
CA ALA A 156 -15.35 14.03 2.46
C ALA A 156 -16.12 14.13 1.14
N VAL A 157 -16.09 13.08 0.31
CA VAL A 157 -16.86 13.03 -0.94
C VAL A 157 -18.36 13.07 -0.66
N ALA A 158 -18.85 12.29 0.31
CA ALA A 158 -20.27 12.26 0.65
C ALA A 158 -20.77 13.60 1.20
N GLU A 159 -20.05 14.22 2.14
CA GLU A 159 -20.43 15.51 2.73
C GLU A 159 -20.38 16.65 1.70
N PHE A 160 -19.32 16.70 0.89
CA PHE A 160 -19.22 17.70 -0.18
C PHE A 160 -20.34 17.54 -1.22
N THR A 161 -20.70 16.30 -1.57
CA THR A 161 -21.81 16.02 -2.48
C THR A 161 -23.15 16.40 -1.85
N ARG A 162 -23.35 16.06 -0.57
CA ARG A 162 -24.54 16.43 0.20
C ARG A 162 -24.75 17.95 0.20
N ASP A 163 -23.69 18.73 0.41
CA ASP A 163 -23.77 20.20 0.38
C ASP A 163 -24.30 20.72 -0.96
N THR A 164 -23.97 20.09 -2.10
CA THR A 164 -24.53 20.51 -3.40
C THR A 164 -26.04 20.30 -3.51
N LEU A 165 -26.62 19.45 -2.65
CA LEU A 165 -28.05 19.07 -2.67
C LEU A 165 -28.87 19.79 -1.59
N VAL A 166 -28.27 20.07 -0.43
CA VAL A 166 -29.01 20.62 0.74
C VAL A 166 -28.88 22.13 0.90
N GLN A 167 -27.87 22.75 0.29
CA GLN A 167 -27.70 24.20 0.31
C GLN A 167 -28.74 24.87 -0.60
N GLU A 168 -29.01 26.16 -0.36
CA GLU A 168 -29.97 26.95 -1.16
C GLU A 168 -29.65 26.90 -2.66
N ARG A 169 -28.36 26.84 -3.01
CA ARG A 169 -27.88 26.72 -4.39
C ARG A 169 -26.71 25.73 -4.48
N PRO A 170 -26.62 24.91 -5.55
CA PRO A 170 -25.65 23.81 -5.62
C PRO A 170 -24.17 24.20 -5.53
N TYR A 171 -23.83 25.46 -5.83
CA TYR A 171 -22.44 25.94 -5.80
C TYR A 171 -22.07 26.61 -4.46
N LEU A 172 -22.98 26.68 -3.48
CA LEU A 172 -22.70 27.20 -2.14
C LEU A 172 -22.02 26.16 -1.24
N VAL A 173 -21.08 25.40 -1.83
CA VAL A 173 -20.21 24.44 -1.14
C VAL A 173 -18.95 25.14 -0.63
N ASN A 174 -18.31 24.61 0.41
CA ASN A 174 -17.04 25.16 0.91
C ASN A 174 -15.87 24.80 -0.03
N PRO A 175 -15.26 25.75 -0.76
CA PRO A 175 -14.18 25.44 -1.71
C PRO A 175 -12.93 24.86 -1.03
N SER A 176 -12.70 25.18 0.25
CA SER A 176 -11.56 24.65 1.01
C SER A 176 -11.70 23.17 1.38
N ALA A 177 -12.91 22.60 1.28
CA ALA A 177 -13.15 21.17 1.48
C ALA A 177 -12.86 20.34 0.22
N PHE A 178 -12.86 20.95 -0.96
CA PHE A 178 -12.67 20.25 -2.24
C PHE A 178 -11.33 19.47 -2.34
N PRO A 179 -10.17 19.99 -1.89
CA PRO A 179 -8.92 19.23 -1.95
C PRO A 179 -8.96 17.91 -1.17
N SER A 180 -9.81 17.79 -0.16
CA SER A 180 -10.00 16.58 0.64
C SER A 180 -10.89 15.53 -0.06
N THR A 181 -11.63 15.92 -1.11
CA THR A 181 -12.45 14.98 -1.91
C THR A 181 -11.64 14.30 -3.01
N LEU A 182 -10.47 14.85 -3.34
CA LEU A 182 -9.59 14.28 -4.35
C LEU A 182 -8.94 13.00 -3.82
N MET A 183 -9.01 11.94 -4.61
CA MET A 183 -8.49 10.63 -4.22
C MET A 183 -6.99 10.66 -3.86
N ASN A 184 -6.22 11.54 -4.49
CA ASN A 184 -4.79 11.70 -4.26
C ASN A 184 -4.42 12.58 -3.04
N SER A 185 -5.40 13.06 -2.26
CA SER A 185 -5.17 14.04 -1.20
C SER A 185 -4.09 13.60 -0.21
N ALA A 186 -4.13 12.35 0.27
CA ALA A 186 -3.14 11.82 1.20
C ALA A 186 -1.71 11.80 0.62
N ALA A 187 -1.55 11.34 -0.62
CA ALA A 187 -0.24 11.28 -1.30
C ALA A 187 0.30 12.69 -1.61
N SER A 188 -0.56 13.60 -2.07
CA SER A 188 -0.20 15.00 -2.32
C SER A 188 0.15 15.75 -1.03
N ARG A 189 -0.59 15.53 0.05
CA ARG A 189 -0.32 16.15 1.35
C ARG A 189 0.96 15.62 1.99
N ALA A 190 1.24 14.32 1.87
CA ALA A 190 2.50 13.74 2.32
C ALA A 190 3.68 14.36 1.55
N ALA A 191 3.56 14.49 0.22
CA ALA A 191 4.58 15.12 -0.60
C ALA A 191 4.81 16.59 -0.23
N ILE A 192 3.74 17.39 -0.12
CA ILE A 192 3.84 18.81 0.27
C ILE A 192 4.48 18.96 1.65
N ARG A 193 4.06 18.14 2.62
CA ARG A 193 4.57 18.19 4.00
C ARG A 193 6.08 17.97 4.06
N HIS A 194 6.58 17.02 3.29
CA HIS A 194 7.97 16.57 3.33
C HIS A 194 8.83 17.14 2.19
N GLY A 195 8.29 18.05 1.39
CA GLY A 195 9.01 18.66 0.26
C GLY A 195 9.40 17.66 -0.83
N LEU A 196 8.62 16.60 -1.02
CA LEU A 196 8.90 15.54 -1.98
C LEU A 196 8.46 15.99 -3.38
N THR A 197 9.41 16.11 -4.30
CA THR A 197 9.15 16.58 -5.67
C THR A 197 9.28 15.48 -6.73
N GLY A 198 9.56 14.25 -6.32
CA GLY A 198 9.57 13.09 -7.21
C GLY A 198 8.15 12.67 -7.64
N LEU A 199 8.07 11.47 -8.21
CA LEU A 199 6.81 10.90 -8.71
C LEU A 199 5.71 10.91 -7.62
N ASN A 200 4.54 11.48 -7.92
CA ASN A 200 3.39 11.47 -7.01
C ASN A 200 2.18 10.85 -7.70
N ALA A 201 1.72 9.71 -7.19
CA ALA A 201 0.59 8.99 -7.75
C ALA A 201 -0.31 8.40 -6.66
N THR A 202 -1.59 8.27 -7.00
CA THR A 202 -2.54 7.45 -6.23
C THR A 202 -3.21 6.48 -7.19
N VAL A 203 -3.20 5.20 -6.83
CA VAL A 203 -3.71 4.14 -7.69
C VAL A 203 -4.96 3.54 -7.08
N SER A 204 -6.07 3.60 -7.83
CA SER A 204 -7.32 2.96 -7.46
C SER A 204 -7.47 1.61 -8.15
N GLY A 205 -7.89 0.62 -7.38
CA GLY A 205 -8.07 -0.76 -7.82
C GLY A 205 -8.84 -1.60 -6.81
N GLY A 206 -9.73 -0.96 -6.04
CA GLY A 206 -10.48 -1.62 -4.96
C GLY A 206 -9.57 -2.41 -4.01
N PRO A 207 -9.83 -3.70 -3.74
CA PRO A 207 -8.98 -4.54 -2.87
C PRO A 207 -7.55 -4.78 -3.39
N LEU A 208 -7.24 -4.44 -4.65
CA LEU A 208 -5.92 -4.58 -5.25
C LEU A 208 -5.14 -3.27 -5.26
N ALA A 209 -5.72 -2.15 -4.82
CA ALA A 209 -5.11 -0.82 -4.94
C ALA A 209 -3.65 -0.77 -4.40
N SER A 210 -3.38 -1.35 -3.24
CA SER A 210 -2.02 -1.48 -2.70
C SER A 210 -1.07 -2.31 -3.59
N LEU A 211 -1.53 -3.43 -4.16
CA LEU A 211 -0.71 -4.25 -5.07
C LEU A 211 -0.44 -3.52 -6.39
N HIS A 212 -1.43 -2.75 -6.87
CA HIS A 212 -1.24 -1.85 -8.01
C HIS A 212 -0.20 -0.76 -7.70
N ALA A 213 -0.25 -0.16 -6.50
CA ALA A 213 0.73 0.82 -6.06
C ALA A 213 2.15 0.20 -6.00
N LEU A 214 2.30 -1.00 -5.43
CA LEU A 214 3.57 -1.74 -5.42
C LEU A 214 4.08 -2.04 -6.84
N ARG A 215 3.20 -2.49 -7.74
CA ARG A 215 3.56 -2.73 -9.15
C ARG A 215 3.99 -1.45 -9.85
N TYR A 216 3.25 -0.36 -9.64
CA TYR A 216 3.55 0.95 -10.23
C TYR A 216 4.91 1.45 -9.75
N ALA A 217 5.14 1.45 -8.43
CA ALA A 217 6.40 1.87 -7.82
C ALA A 217 7.58 1.03 -8.30
N ARG A 218 7.43 -0.31 -8.30
CA ARG A 218 8.46 -1.22 -8.83
C ARG A 218 8.80 -0.89 -10.28
N ASN A 219 7.79 -0.70 -11.13
CA ASN A 219 8.03 -0.38 -12.53
C ASN A 219 8.73 0.97 -12.71
N ALA A 220 8.36 1.98 -11.92
CA ALA A 220 9.01 3.29 -11.94
C ALA A 220 10.49 3.18 -11.52
N LEU A 221 10.79 2.49 -10.42
CA LEU A 221 12.16 2.28 -9.94
C LEU A 221 13.00 1.47 -10.95
N VAL A 222 12.49 0.34 -11.43
CA VAL A 222 13.21 -0.55 -12.36
C VAL A 222 13.49 0.12 -13.71
N ARG A 223 12.61 1.02 -14.16
CA ARG A 223 12.78 1.77 -15.41
C ARG A 223 13.58 3.07 -15.24
N GLY A 224 14.00 3.40 -14.02
CA GLY A 224 14.73 4.63 -13.74
C GLY A 224 13.86 5.90 -13.76
N HIS A 225 12.53 5.79 -13.67
CA HIS A 225 11.62 6.94 -13.56
C HIS A 225 11.44 7.46 -12.12
N ALA A 226 12.06 6.77 -11.16
CA ALA A 226 12.16 7.20 -9.77
C ALA A 226 13.42 6.58 -9.17
N ARG A 227 14.06 7.26 -8.22
CA ARG A 227 15.18 6.70 -7.44
C ARG A 227 14.71 6.12 -6.11
N GLN A 228 13.70 6.76 -5.51
CA GLN A 228 13.12 6.36 -4.25
C GLN A 228 11.63 6.68 -4.20
N LEU A 229 10.84 5.77 -3.62
CA LEU A 229 9.40 5.95 -3.46
C LEU A 229 8.93 5.52 -2.08
N LEU A 230 8.09 6.34 -1.46
CA LEU A 230 7.13 5.87 -0.46
C LEU A 230 6.02 5.14 -1.20
N VAL A 231 5.81 3.86 -0.90
CA VAL A 231 4.75 3.05 -1.52
C VAL A 231 3.93 2.34 -0.47
N GLY A 232 2.62 2.30 -0.65
CA GLY A 232 1.74 1.70 0.34
C GLY A 232 0.28 1.72 -0.05
N GLY A 233 -0.59 1.65 0.95
CA GLY A 233 -2.02 1.84 0.76
C GLY A 233 -2.70 2.32 2.03
N VAL A 234 -3.83 2.99 1.84
CA VAL A 234 -4.65 3.58 2.89
C VAL A 234 -6.12 3.29 2.63
N GLU A 235 -6.85 3.00 3.69
CA GLU A 235 -8.31 2.86 3.70
C GLU A 235 -8.83 3.53 4.97
N GLU A 236 -9.85 4.37 4.85
CA GLU A 236 -10.49 5.01 6.00
C GLU A 236 -11.69 4.22 6.50
N LEU A 237 -11.95 4.30 7.80
CA LEU A 237 -13.22 3.92 8.38
C LEU A 237 -14.05 5.19 8.54
N SER A 238 -15.20 5.23 7.88
CA SER A 238 -16.17 6.30 8.03
C SER A 238 -17.60 5.74 8.05
N PRO A 239 -18.57 6.45 8.65
CA PRO A 239 -19.97 6.01 8.65
C PRO A 239 -20.53 5.82 7.24
N HIS A 240 -20.17 6.69 6.29
CA HIS A 240 -20.61 6.61 4.89
C HIS A 240 -20.09 5.34 4.21
N GLY A 241 -18.79 5.05 4.37
CA GLY A 241 -18.19 3.81 3.88
C GLY A 241 -18.81 2.58 4.54
N ALA A 242 -19.03 2.62 5.86
CA ALA A 242 -19.64 1.53 6.60
C ALA A 242 -21.08 1.23 6.13
N TRP A 243 -21.89 2.26 5.86
CA TRP A 243 -23.22 2.08 5.28
C TRP A 243 -23.18 1.46 3.88
N ALA A 244 -22.23 1.85 3.03
CA ALA A 244 -22.06 1.25 1.72
C ALA A 244 -21.76 -0.26 1.83
N TRP A 245 -20.82 -0.65 2.71
CA TRP A 245 -20.50 -2.07 2.97
C TRP A 245 -21.69 -2.85 3.55
N HIS A 246 -22.39 -2.25 4.51
CA HIS A 246 -23.56 -2.88 5.15
C HIS A 246 -24.69 -3.11 4.14
N ARG A 247 -25.03 -2.11 3.32
CA ARG A 247 -26.09 -2.20 2.30
C ARG A 247 -25.72 -3.14 1.16
N ALA A 248 -24.45 -3.21 0.79
CA ALA A 248 -23.97 -4.13 -0.25
C ALA A 248 -23.99 -5.60 0.19
N GLY A 249 -23.99 -5.88 1.51
CA GLY A 249 -23.93 -7.25 2.04
C GLY A 249 -22.63 -8.00 1.65
N ALA A 250 -21.59 -7.26 1.28
CA ALA A 250 -20.37 -7.80 0.67
C ALA A 250 -19.38 -8.41 1.67
N LEU A 251 -19.55 -8.15 2.98
CA LEU A 251 -18.74 -8.76 4.03
C LEU A 251 -19.18 -10.20 4.31
N ALA A 252 -18.20 -11.06 4.54
CA ALA A 252 -18.46 -12.40 5.05
C ALA A 252 -19.07 -12.32 6.47
N PRO A 253 -19.92 -13.29 6.88
CA PRO A 253 -20.49 -13.29 8.22
C PRO A 253 -19.42 -13.19 9.32
N GLY A 254 -19.61 -12.32 10.31
CA GLY A 254 -18.67 -12.12 11.41
C GLY A 254 -17.41 -11.31 11.05
N THR A 255 -17.29 -10.81 9.82
CA THR A 255 -16.20 -9.91 9.44
C THR A 255 -16.52 -8.48 9.84
N ALA A 256 -15.63 -7.87 10.61
CA ALA A 256 -15.66 -6.43 10.89
C ALA A 256 -15.08 -5.61 9.73
N LEU A 257 -15.57 -4.39 9.54
CA LEU A 257 -14.96 -3.42 8.62
C LEU A 257 -13.79 -2.72 9.28
N GLY A 258 -12.62 -2.74 8.65
CA GLY A 258 -11.41 -2.16 9.18
C GLY A 258 -10.97 -0.90 8.43
N GLU A 259 -10.08 -0.15 9.07
CA GLU A 259 -9.22 0.83 8.40
C GLU A 259 -7.75 0.48 8.60
N GLY A 260 -6.90 1.19 7.89
CA GLY A 260 -5.48 1.17 8.19
C GLY A 260 -4.66 1.75 7.06
N CYS A 261 -3.37 1.86 7.35
CA CYS A 261 -2.37 2.27 6.39
C CYS A 261 -1.06 1.53 6.66
N ALA A 262 -0.38 1.13 5.60
CA ALA A 262 1.00 0.68 5.66
C ALA A 262 1.76 1.32 4.50
N VAL A 263 2.95 1.86 4.80
CA VAL A 263 3.82 2.53 3.84
C VAL A 263 5.24 2.00 3.99
N PHE A 264 5.90 1.81 2.86
CA PHE A 264 7.26 1.31 2.74
C PHE A 264 8.13 2.33 1.99
N VAL A 265 9.34 2.58 2.48
CA VAL A 265 10.36 3.30 1.72
C VAL A 265 11.06 2.32 0.78
N THR A 266 11.10 2.63 -0.51
CA THR A 266 11.58 1.70 -1.53
C THR A 266 12.60 2.30 -2.47
N ARG A 267 13.61 1.49 -2.83
CA ARG A 267 14.63 1.83 -3.83
C ARG A 267 14.94 0.61 -4.69
N LEU A 268 15.54 0.83 -5.86
CA LEU A 268 16.16 -0.27 -6.59
C LEU A 268 17.31 -0.85 -5.75
N ALA A 269 17.38 -2.18 -5.63
CA ALA A 269 18.47 -2.82 -4.91
C ALA A 269 19.81 -2.51 -5.60
N ALA A 270 20.81 -2.13 -4.83
CA ALA A 270 22.18 -2.03 -5.32
C ALA A 270 22.73 -3.45 -5.61
N GLY A 271 23.80 -3.52 -6.43
CA GLY A 271 24.54 -4.76 -6.66
C GLY A 271 25.16 -5.38 -5.40
N PRO A 272 25.87 -6.52 -5.53
CA PRO A 272 26.71 -7.07 -4.48
C PRO A 272 27.77 -6.05 -4.09
N GLY A 273 27.69 -5.58 -2.85
CA GLY A 273 28.59 -4.60 -2.23
C GLY A 273 27.94 -4.05 -0.95
N PRO A 274 28.72 -3.45 -0.02
CA PRO A 274 28.14 -2.77 1.13
C PRO A 274 27.32 -1.59 0.63
N ALA A 275 26.00 -1.74 0.59
CA ALA A 275 25.12 -0.64 0.26
C ALA A 275 25.27 0.44 1.32
N ALA A 276 25.56 1.67 0.90
CA ALA A 276 25.41 2.80 1.80
C ALA A 276 23.91 2.92 2.18
N GLY A 277 23.61 2.90 3.48
CA GLY A 277 22.25 2.96 4.03
C GLY A 277 21.83 1.75 4.87
N PRO A 278 20.61 1.78 5.45
CA PRO A 278 20.10 0.71 6.29
C PRO A 278 19.90 -0.60 5.51
N ALA A 279 20.08 -1.74 6.20
CA ALA A 279 19.77 -3.04 5.64
C ALA A 279 18.27 -3.12 5.29
N PRO A 280 17.91 -3.62 4.10
CA PRO A 280 16.50 -3.73 3.73
C PRO A 280 15.77 -4.69 4.66
N LEU A 281 14.49 -4.42 4.92
CA LEU A 281 13.57 -5.30 5.64
C LEU A 281 13.18 -6.52 4.79
N ALA A 282 13.08 -6.32 3.48
CA ALA A 282 12.75 -7.33 2.49
C ALA A 282 13.07 -6.83 1.07
N ARG A 283 12.97 -7.73 0.10
CA ARG A 283 13.08 -7.42 -1.33
C ARG A 283 11.82 -7.81 -2.08
N LEU A 284 11.23 -6.85 -2.79
CA LEU A 284 10.12 -7.06 -3.72
C LEU A 284 10.67 -7.48 -5.09
N LEU A 285 10.42 -8.72 -5.49
CA LEU A 285 10.94 -9.29 -6.74
C LEU A 285 9.99 -9.09 -7.92
N ALA A 286 8.70 -9.30 -7.71
CA ALA A 286 7.68 -9.16 -8.75
C ALA A 286 6.34 -8.72 -8.18
N CYS A 287 5.58 -7.96 -8.98
CA CYS A 287 4.14 -7.77 -8.80
C CYS A 287 3.45 -8.10 -10.11
N ASP A 288 2.47 -9.00 -10.08
CA ASP A 288 1.64 -9.30 -11.24
C ASP A 288 0.18 -8.97 -10.95
N ILE A 289 -0.51 -8.45 -11.96
CA ILE A 289 -1.93 -8.10 -11.88
C ILE A 289 -2.60 -8.62 -13.14
N GLY A 290 -3.79 -9.18 -12.95
CA GLY A 290 -4.63 -9.70 -14.01
C GLY A 290 -6.11 -9.48 -13.75
N SER A 291 -6.91 -9.86 -14.72
CA SER A 291 -8.36 -9.93 -14.58
C SER A 291 -8.90 -11.08 -15.41
N ALA A 292 -10.00 -11.68 -14.93
CA ALA A 292 -10.82 -12.60 -15.70
C ALA A 292 -12.16 -11.92 -15.98
N GLY A 293 -12.66 -12.03 -17.21
CA GLY A 293 -13.97 -11.50 -17.56
C GLY A 293 -15.09 -12.16 -16.75
N PRO A 294 -16.24 -11.48 -16.57
CA PRO A 294 -17.36 -12.01 -15.80
C PRO A 294 -17.82 -13.41 -16.24
N GLU A 295 -17.72 -13.70 -17.54
CA GLU A 295 -18.08 -14.98 -18.18
C GLU A 295 -17.23 -16.16 -17.69
N ALA A 296 -16.02 -15.90 -17.19
CA ALA A 296 -15.12 -16.93 -16.70
C ALA A 296 -15.54 -17.48 -15.33
N GLY A 297 -16.40 -16.74 -14.62
CA GLY A 297 -16.91 -17.08 -13.29
C GLY A 297 -15.82 -17.28 -12.23
N PRO A 298 -16.20 -17.76 -11.02
CA PRO A 298 -15.26 -17.91 -9.90
C PRO A 298 -14.05 -18.82 -10.20
N LEU A 299 -14.24 -19.86 -11.03
CA LEU A 299 -13.14 -20.74 -11.44
C LEU A 299 -12.17 -20.04 -12.40
N GLY A 300 -12.68 -19.23 -13.33
CA GLY A 300 -11.84 -18.43 -14.22
C GLY A 300 -10.99 -17.43 -13.45
N VAL A 301 -11.57 -16.75 -12.46
CA VAL A 301 -10.83 -15.85 -11.55
C VAL A 301 -9.76 -16.61 -10.78
N ALA A 302 -10.07 -17.78 -10.21
CA ALA A 302 -9.10 -18.62 -9.51
C ALA A 302 -7.94 -19.07 -10.42
N ARG A 303 -8.22 -19.46 -11.67
CA ARG A 303 -7.19 -19.81 -12.66
C ARG A 303 -6.32 -18.60 -13.00
N ARG A 304 -6.93 -17.42 -13.20
CA ARG A 304 -6.19 -16.19 -13.48
C ARG A 304 -5.26 -15.83 -12.32
N LEU A 305 -5.71 -15.98 -11.07
CA LEU A 305 -4.85 -15.78 -9.90
C LEU A 305 -3.67 -16.76 -9.92
N ALA A 306 -3.92 -18.04 -10.23
CA ALA A 306 -2.89 -19.06 -10.32
C ALA A 306 -1.83 -18.71 -11.38
N ASP A 307 -2.27 -18.22 -12.54
CA ASP A 307 -1.36 -17.80 -13.61
C ASP A 307 -0.52 -16.59 -13.22
N CYS A 308 -1.12 -15.60 -12.52
CA CYS A 308 -0.38 -14.47 -11.97
C CYS A 308 0.68 -14.92 -10.96
N VAL A 309 0.34 -15.82 -10.02
CA VAL A 309 1.29 -16.32 -9.01
C VAL A 309 2.42 -17.10 -9.67
N ARG A 310 2.11 -18.07 -10.55
CA ARG A 310 3.13 -18.85 -11.28
C ARG A 310 4.02 -17.97 -12.13
N GLY A 311 3.44 -17.01 -12.85
CA GLY A 311 4.19 -16.05 -13.67
C GLY A 311 5.11 -15.18 -12.82
N ALA A 312 4.65 -14.72 -11.66
CA ALA A 312 5.46 -13.92 -10.74
C ALA A 312 6.62 -14.73 -10.13
N LEU A 313 6.37 -15.97 -9.69
CA LEU A 313 7.40 -16.87 -9.17
C LEU A 313 8.45 -17.23 -10.23
N ALA A 314 8.00 -17.63 -11.43
CA ALA A 314 8.88 -17.97 -12.54
C ALA A 314 9.79 -16.81 -12.94
N ARG A 315 9.24 -15.58 -13.07
CA ARG A 315 10.06 -14.39 -13.35
C ARG A 315 11.02 -14.04 -12.21
N SER A 316 10.64 -14.35 -10.97
CA SER A 316 11.47 -14.09 -9.79
C SER A 316 12.56 -15.14 -9.58
N GLY A 317 12.51 -16.27 -10.30
CA GLY A 317 13.39 -17.42 -10.05
C GLY A 317 13.17 -18.08 -8.69
N VAL A 318 11.99 -17.90 -8.08
CA VAL A 318 11.64 -18.49 -6.78
C VAL A 318 10.85 -19.76 -7.04
N ALA A 319 11.32 -20.89 -6.52
CA ALA A 319 10.60 -22.15 -6.66
C ALA A 319 9.33 -22.13 -5.78
N PRO A 320 8.21 -22.73 -6.21
CA PRO A 320 7.00 -22.79 -5.40
C PRO A 320 7.21 -23.38 -3.99
N GLU A 321 8.10 -24.36 -3.86
CA GLU A 321 8.48 -25.00 -2.60
C GLU A 321 9.28 -24.10 -1.64
N ASP A 322 9.92 -23.05 -2.14
CA ASP A 322 10.66 -22.08 -1.32
C ASP A 322 9.73 -21.01 -0.70
N VAL A 323 8.47 -20.94 -1.17
CA VAL A 323 7.47 -20.03 -0.60
C VAL A 323 6.98 -20.59 0.71
N ALA A 324 7.41 -19.96 1.82
CA ALA A 324 7.00 -20.37 3.15
C ALA A 324 5.62 -19.81 3.54
N VAL A 325 5.25 -18.64 3.01
CA VAL A 325 4.05 -17.89 3.42
C VAL A 325 3.25 -17.41 2.22
N ALA A 326 1.94 -17.62 2.26
CA ALA A 326 0.98 -16.97 1.38
C ALA A 326 0.06 -16.06 2.22
N ALA A 327 0.23 -14.75 2.08
CA ALA A 327 -0.60 -13.76 2.75
C ALA A 327 -1.84 -13.48 1.89
N VAL A 328 -3.03 -13.82 2.39
CA VAL A 328 -4.27 -13.85 1.61
C VAL A 328 -5.21 -12.69 1.96
N GLY A 329 -5.83 -12.10 0.94
CA GLY A 329 -6.46 -10.78 1.01
C GLY A 329 -8.00 -10.81 0.99
N ALA A 330 -8.62 -11.92 0.61
CA ALA A 330 -10.05 -12.02 0.33
C ALA A 330 -10.90 -12.64 1.46
N ALA A 331 -10.29 -12.98 2.61
CA ALA A 331 -10.99 -13.68 3.69
C ALA A 331 -12.18 -12.88 4.28
N GLY A 332 -12.12 -11.55 4.24
CA GLY A 332 -13.17 -10.67 4.76
C GLY A 332 -14.39 -10.54 3.84
N ARG A 333 -14.29 -10.93 2.57
CA ARG A 333 -15.31 -10.69 1.55
C ARG A 333 -16.12 -11.94 1.25
N ARG A 334 -17.44 -11.80 1.20
CA ARG A 334 -18.39 -12.91 1.01
C ARG A 334 -18.10 -13.65 -0.30
N GLY A 335 -17.79 -14.93 -0.20
CA GLY A 335 -17.56 -15.84 -1.34
C GLY A 335 -16.16 -15.79 -1.96
N TRP A 336 -15.35 -14.76 -1.70
CA TRP A 336 -14.07 -14.55 -2.38
C TRP A 336 -12.89 -15.31 -1.75
N ALA A 337 -12.97 -15.62 -0.46
CA ALA A 337 -11.96 -16.46 0.22
C ALA A 337 -11.75 -17.81 -0.48
N ALA A 338 -12.83 -18.46 -0.90
CA ALA A 338 -12.78 -19.75 -1.58
C ALA A 338 -12.15 -19.65 -2.98
N VAL A 339 -12.34 -18.53 -3.68
CA VAL A 339 -11.75 -18.25 -4.99
C VAL A 339 -10.24 -18.08 -4.86
N GLU A 340 -9.80 -17.28 -3.89
CA GLU A 340 -8.38 -17.04 -3.62
C GLU A 340 -7.67 -18.34 -3.21
N GLU A 341 -8.23 -19.11 -2.27
CA GLU A 341 -7.66 -20.40 -1.85
C GLU A 341 -7.60 -21.42 -3.00
N ARG A 342 -8.60 -21.43 -3.88
CA ARG A 342 -8.57 -22.28 -5.08
C ARG A 342 -7.46 -21.85 -6.02
N GLY A 343 -7.26 -20.55 -6.24
CA GLY A 343 -6.18 -20.03 -7.07
C GLY A 343 -4.81 -20.38 -6.53
N LEU A 344 -4.61 -20.30 -5.20
CA LEU A 344 -3.36 -20.71 -4.55
C LEU A 344 -3.10 -22.21 -4.70
N ARG A 345 -4.09 -23.07 -4.43
CA ARG A 345 -3.93 -24.53 -4.64
C ARG A 345 -3.59 -24.88 -6.09
N LEU A 346 -4.20 -24.19 -7.05
CA LEU A 346 -3.82 -24.33 -8.45
C LEU A 346 -2.37 -23.88 -8.67
N ALA A 347 -1.98 -22.72 -8.14
CA ALA A 347 -0.64 -22.17 -8.32
C ALA A 347 0.48 -23.10 -7.83
N PHE A 348 0.35 -23.60 -6.59
CA PHE A 348 1.38 -24.41 -5.91
C PHE A 348 1.29 -25.90 -6.25
N GLY A 349 0.14 -26.38 -6.74
CA GLY A 349 -0.02 -27.79 -7.11
C GLY A 349 0.06 -28.73 -5.91
N PRO A 350 0.51 -29.99 -6.09
CA PRO A 350 0.54 -31.01 -5.03
C PRO A 350 1.74 -30.90 -4.08
N GLY A 351 2.59 -29.88 -4.23
CA GLY A 351 3.76 -29.67 -3.39
C GLY A 351 3.42 -29.22 -1.96
N PRO A 352 4.45 -28.95 -1.13
CA PRO A 352 4.25 -28.40 0.21
C PRO A 352 3.48 -27.08 0.11
N GLU A 353 2.38 -26.95 0.84
CA GLU A 353 1.58 -25.73 0.83
C GLU A 353 2.21 -24.64 1.73
N PRO A 354 2.32 -23.39 1.25
CA PRO A 354 2.75 -22.28 2.10
C PRO A 354 1.75 -22.02 3.22
N ARG A 355 2.25 -21.61 4.38
CA ARG A 355 1.40 -21.19 5.49
C ARG A 355 0.51 -20.03 5.06
N ARG A 356 -0.80 -20.15 5.28
CA ARG A 356 -1.74 -19.04 5.06
C ARG A 356 -1.63 -18.01 6.18
N LEU A 357 -1.21 -16.80 5.84
CA LEU A 357 -1.23 -15.66 6.74
C LEU A 357 -2.49 -14.83 6.46
N ARG A 358 -3.39 -14.74 7.44
CA ARG A 358 -4.66 -14.00 7.35
C ARG A 358 -4.62 -12.82 8.30
N VAL A 359 -4.78 -11.61 7.77
CA VAL A 359 -4.79 -10.38 8.57
C VAL A 359 -6.20 -9.97 9.00
N GLN A 360 -7.22 -10.39 8.25
CA GLN A 360 -8.61 -9.99 8.42
C GLN A 360 -9.22 -10.36 9.79
N PRO A 361 -8.87 -11.51 10.42
CA PRO A 361 -9.35 -11.80 11.78
C PRO A 361 -8.92 -10.75 12.82
N VAL A 362 -7.79 -10.08 12.60
CA VAL A 362 -7.27 -9.04 13.48
C VAL A 362 -7.70 -7.66 13.01
N LEU A 363 -7.55 -7.38 11.71
CA LEU A 363 -7.66 -6.04 11.14
C LEU A 363 -9.05 -5.71 10.59
N GLY A 364 -9.92 -6.70 10.42
CA GLY A 364 -11.13 -6.56 9.61
C GLY A 364 -10.84 -6.51 8.10
N GLU A 365 -11.88 -6.21 7.32
CA GLU A 365 -11.74 -5.92 5.89
C GLU A 365 -11.25 -4.49 5.70
N THR A 366 -10.00 -4.34 5.25
CA THR A 366 -9.31 -3.05 5.06
C THR A 366 -9.17 -2.65 3.59
N HIS A 367 -9.92 -3.31 2.70
CA HIS A 367 -10.12 -2.99 1.30
C HIS A 367 -8.85 -2.47 0.58
N SER A 368 -8.72 -1.18 0.24
CA SER A 368 -7.57 -0.72 -0.54
C SER A 368 -6.22 -0.81 0.17
N ALA A 369 -6.19 -0.79 1.50
CA ALA A 369 -4.97 -0.97 2.31
C ALA A 369 -4.58 -2.44 2.48
N GLY A 370 -5.47 -3.39 2.17
CA GLY A 370 -5.31 -4.81 2.46
C GLY A 370 -3.96 -5.38 2.01
N GLY A 371 -3.59 -5.17 0.74
CA GLY A 371 -2.32 -5.66 0.20
C GLY A 371 -1.08 -5.10 0.90
N ALA A 372 -1.09 -3.83 1.30
CA ALA A 372 0.02 -3.22 2.03
C ALA A 372 0.08 -3.74 3.48
N LEU A 373 -1.06 -3.91 4.14
CA LEU A 373 -1.15 -4.50 5.48
C LEU A 373 -0.77 -5.98 5.50
N GLN A 374 -1.07 -6.72 4.43
CA GLN A 374 -0.60 -8.10 4.24
C GLN A 374 0.92 -8.17 4.10
N LEU A 375 1.53 -7.26 3.33
CA LEU A 375 2.98 -7.16 3.22
C LEU A 375 3.61 -6.80 4.57
N ALA A 376 3.04 -5.83 5.30
CA ALA A 376 3.48 -5.50 6.65
C ALA A 376 3.36 -6.70 7.60
N ALA A 377 2.29 -7.50 7.50
CA ALA A 377 2.13 -8.71 8.30
C ALA A 377 3.20 -9.77 7.99
N VAL A 378 3.64 -9.91 6.74
CA VAL A 378 4.78 -10.75 6.37
C VAL A 378 6.06 -10.25 7.05
N LEU A 379 6.33 -8.94 7.00
CA LEU A 379 7.52 -8.37 7.67
C LEU A 379 7.46 -8.56 9.20
N ALA A 380 6.30 -8.33 9.81
CA ALA A 380 6.10 -8.54 11.24
C ALA A 380 6.31 -10.01 11.65
N ARG A 381 5.88 -10.95 10.80
CA ARG A 381 6.15 -12.39 10.99
C ARG A 381 7.64 -12.68 10.91
N TRP A 382 8.35 -12.09 9.95
CA TRP A 382 9.78 -12.33 9.78
C TRP A 382 10.65 -11.79 10.92
N GLN A 383 10.13 -10.90 11.77
CA GLN A 383 10.76 -10.49 13.02
C GLN A 383 10.66 -11.56 14.13
N GLN A 384 9.82 -12.59 13.97
CA GLN A 384 9.64 -13.63 14.97
C GLN A 384 10.70 -14.74 14.81
N PRO A 385 11.30 -15.24 15.91
CA PRO A 385 12.30 -16.32 15.85
C PRO A 385 11.79 -17.59 15.15
N ALA A 386 10.50 -17.92 15.33
CA ALA A 386 9.87 -19.08 14.70
C ALA A 386 9.79 -19.00 13.17
N ALA A 387 10.00 -17.82 12.58
CA ALA A 387 9.97 -17.60 11.14
C ALA A 387 11.37 -17.45 10.53
N ALA A 388 12.44 -17.71 11.27
CA ALA A 388 13.83 -17.47 10.83
C ALA A 388 14.19 -18.21 9.52
N ALA A 389 13.63 -19.40 9.30
CA ALA A 389 13.86 -20.20 8.10
C ALA A 389 12.96 -19.81 6.89
N GLU A 390 12.01 -18.88 7.07
CA GLU A 390 11.08 -18.49 6.00
C GLU A 390 11.74 -17.50 5.04
N GLY A 391 12.09 -17.95 3.83
CA GLY A 391 12.83 -17.13 2.88
C GLY A 391 12.00 -16.33 1.87
N ALA A 392 10.82 -16.84 1.49
CA ALA A 392 9.95 -16.20 0.51
C ALA A 392 8.48 -16.18 0.92
N ALA A 393 7.77 -15.15 0.48
CA ALA A 393 6.34 -14.99 0.67
C ALA A 393 5.65 -14.50 -0.61
N VAL A 394 4.40 -14.91 -0.78
CA VAL A 394 3.50 -14.38 -1.81
C VAL A 394 2.35 -13.64 -1.13
N ILE A 395 2.07 -12.42 -1.55
CA ILE A 395 0.90 -11.65 -1.15
C ILE A 395 -0.11 -11.76 -2.28
N THR A 396 -1.37 -12.10 -1.99
CA THR A 396 -2.44 -12.18 -3.00
C THR A 396 -3.64 -11.29 -2.65
N SER A 397 -4.36 -10.85 -3.68
CA SER A 397 -5.66 -10.22 -3.53
C SER A 397 -6.55 -10.55 -4.72
N VAL A 398 -7.86 -10.61 -4.48
CA VAL A 398 -8.90 -10.88 -5.46
C VAL A 398 -10.03 -9.86 -5.31
N GLY A 399 -10.38 -9.20 -6.41
CA GLY A 399 -11.43 -8.21 -6.49
C GLY A 399 -12.75 -8.78 -7.03
N PRO A 400 -13.90 -8.18 -6.66
CA PRO A 400 -15.20 -8.65 -7.10
C PRO A 400 -15.50 -8.45 -8.59
N ASP A 401 -14.72 -7.60 -9.25
CA ASP A 401 -14.72 -7.33 -10.69
C ASP A 401 -13.91 -8.35 -11.51
N GLY A 402 -13.45 -9.43 -10.87
CA GLY A 402 -12.61 -10.45 -11.50
C GLY A 402 -11.12 -10.10 -11.54
N SER A 403 -10.73 -8.95 -10.98
CA SER A 403 -9.32 -8.58 -10.84
C SER A 403 -8.60 -9.49 -9.84
N VAL A 404 -7.35 -9.82 -10.13
CA VAL A 404 -6.47 -10.64 -9.27
C VAL A 404 -5.07 -10.06 -9.28
N GLY A 405 -4.37 -10.19 -8.16
CA GLY A 405 -3.03 -9.65 -8.03
C GLY A 405 -2.17 -10.47 -7.10
N CYS A 406 -0.88 -10.45 -7.35
CA CYS A 406 0.10 -10.99 -6.42
C CYS A 406 1.40 -10.17 -6.38
N ALA A 407 2.12 -10.29 -5.27
CA ALA A 407 3.49 -9.83 -5.12
C ALA A 407 4.37 -10.93 -4.53
N VAL A 408 5.60 -11.05 -5.05
CA VAL A 408 6.62 -11.99 -4.55
C VAL A 408 7.67 -11.19 -3.79
N VAL A 409 7.85 -11.54 -2.53
CA VAL A 409 8.76 -10.85 -1.60
C VAL A 409 9.66 -11.88 -0.94
N VAL A 410 10.94 -11.54 -0.79
CA VAL A 410 11.94 -12.41 -0.14
C VAL A 410 12.65 -11.69 0.98
N ARG A 411 13.17 -12.46 1.94
CA ARG A 411 14.10 -11.91 2.94
C ARG A 411 15.38 -11.40 2.25
N PRO A 412 16.04 -10.39 2.82
CA PRO A 412 17.32 -9.91 2.32
C PRO A 412 18.41 -10.99 2.30
N GLU A 413 18.41 -11.88 3.30
CA GLU A 413 19.41 -12.94 3.54
C GLU A 413 19.09 -14.28 2.89
N SER A 414 17.84 -14.48 2.43
CA SER A 414 17.49 -15.62 1.55
C SER A 414 17.85 -15.34 0.10
N ALA A 415 18.29 -14.10 -0.14
CA ALA A 415 19.43 -13.86 -0.99
C ALA A 415 20.71 -14.12 -0.19
#